data_AF-A0A8C7G8E8-F1
#
_entry.id   AF-A0A8C7G8E8-F1
#
_cell.length_a   1.000
_cell.length_b   1.000
_cell.length_c   1.000
_cell.angle_alpha   90.00
_cell.angle_beta   90.00
_cell.angle_gamma   90.00
#
_symmetry.space_group_name_H-M   'P 1'
#
loop_
_entity.id
_entity.type
_entity.pdbx_description
1 polymer ?
#
loop_
_entity_poly.entity_id
_entity_poly.type
_entity_poly.pdbx_seq_one_letter_code
_entity_poly.pdbx_strand_id
1 'polypeptide(L)'
;MAKKRRERREADSVSSVTLHEEPKTTFNEAQTLKETQYTGGGSARMSLLILLSVFTCAASVMYLVYRNFPELNDDEMATIKIPKDMDDAKALGTVLSKYKDTYYTQVLVAYFTTYIFLQTFAIPGSIFLSILSGYLYPFPLALFLVCLCSGLGASFCYMLSYLVGRPVVYRYLTERVQKWSQQVDKHRDHLINYIIFLRITPFLPNWFINITSPIINVPLGFFFLGTFFGVAPPSFVAINAGTTLYKLTTAGEAVSWNSLIVLGVLAILSILPVCFQKKLQQKME
;
A
#
# COMPACT_ATOMS: atom_id res chain seq x y z
N MET A 1 69.87 55.52 15.89
CA MET A 1 68.42 55.41 15.56
C MET A 1 68.21 54.90 14.13
N ALA A 2 68.60 53.66 13.82
CA ALA A 2 68.60 53.13 12.44
C ALA A 2 68.29 51.62 12.32
N LYS A 3 67.53 51.04 13.26
CA LYS A 3 67.23 49.58 13.26
C LYS A 3 65.80 49.23 13.69
N LYS A 4 64.81 50.09 13.38
CA LYS A 4 63.38 49.82 13.65
C LYS A 4 62.42 50.35 12.58
N ARG A 5 62.85 50.33 11.31
CA ARG A 5 62.02 50.71 10.15
C ARG A 5 62.12 49.74 8.96
N ARG A 6 62.84 48.62 9.08
CA ARG A 6 63.09 47.67 7.98
C ARG A 6 62.24 46.39 8.02
N GLU A 7 61.49 46.14 9.09
CA GLU A 7 60.59 44.98 9.22
C GLU A 7 59.13 45.28 8.84
N ARG A 8 58.82 46.51 8.38
CA ARG A 8 57.45 46.92 8.01
C ARG A 8 57.25 47.09 6.50
N ARG A 9 58.08 46.45 5.68
CA ARG A 9 58.00 46.49 4.21
C ARG A 9 57.98 45.11 3.53
N GLU A 10 57.97 44.02 4.30
CA GLU A 10 57.79 42.64 3.77
C GLU A 10 56.44 42.02 4.13
N ALA A 11 55.51 42.80 4.69
CA ALA A 11 54.15 42.34 4.98
C ALA A 11 53.09 42.73 3.92
N ASP A 12 53.49 43.43 2.86
CA ASP A 12 52.58 43.97 1.83
C ASP A 12 52.64 43.24 0.47
N SER A 13 53.31 42.08 0.36
CA SER A 13 53.50 41.39 -0.93
C SER A 13 52.79 40.04 -1.09
N VAL A 14 51.86 39.67 -0.20
CA VAL A 14 51.04 38.46 -0.39
C VAL A 14 49.59 38.73 0.03
N SER A 15 48.87 39.51 -0.80
CA SER A 15 47.41 39.56 -0.80
C SER A 15 46.92 39.94 -2.19
N SER A 16 47.24 39.07 -3.14
CA SER A 16 46.58 38.98 -4.44
C SER A 16 46.14 37.54 -4.66
N VAL A 17 45.33 37.04 -3.73
CA VAL A 17 44.53 35.84 -3.96
C VAL A 17 43.16 36.31 -4.40
N THR A 18 42.96 36.23 -5.71
CA THR A 18 41.69 36.05 -6.41
C THR A 18 40.46 35.96 -5.50
N LEU A 19 39.63 37.00 -5.54
CA LEU A 19 38.20 36.88 -5.27
C LEU A 19 37.63 35.92 -6.32
N HIS A 20 37.62 34.62 -6.01
CA HIS A 20 36.69 33.71 -6.64
C HIS A 20 35.30 34.13 -6.15
N GLU A 21 34.58 34.90 -6.97
CA GLU A 21 33.13 34.87 -6.94
C GLU A 21 32.72 33.40 -7.10
N GLU A 22 32.27 32.79 -6.01
CA GLU A 22 31.59 31.50 -6.11
C GLU A 22 30.39 31.67 -7.06
N PRO A 23 30.21 30.74 -8.02
CA PRO A 23 29.13 30.85 -8.98
C PRO A 23 27.79 30.67 -8.25
N LYS A 24 27.09 31.78 -7.99
CA LYS A 24 25.64 31.81 -7.68
C LYS A 24 24.80 31.09 -8.76
N THR A 25 25.42 30.80 -9.91
CA THR A 25 24.88 30.02 -11.02
C THR A 25 24.58 28.57 -10.65
N THR A 26 25.35 27.87 -9.81
CA THR A 26 25.15 26.42 -9.59
C THR A 26 23.93 26.09 -8.73
N PHE A 27 23.61 26.93 -7.74
CA PHE A 27 22.44 26.74 -6.88
C PHE A 27 21.15 27.11 -7.62
N ASN A 28 21.20 28.19 -8.41
CA ASN A 28 20.12 28.56 -9.31
C ASN A 28 19.94 27.51 -10.40
N GLU A 29 20.98 26.99 -11.04
CA GLU A 29 20.85 25.93 -12.04
C GLU A 29 20.31 24.63 -11.46
N ALA A 30 20.68 24.24 -10.24
CA ALA A 30 20.10 23.06 -9.58
C ALA A 30 18.62 23.26 -9.20
N GLN A 31 18.21 24.47 -8.82
CA GLN A 31 16.80 24.83 -8.61
C GLN A 31 16.05 24.96 -9.94
N THR A 32 16.67 25.54 -10.97
CA THR A 32 16.11 25.73 -12.31
C THR A 32 15.98 24.40 -13.02
N LEU A 33 16.91 23.45 -12.85
CA LEU A 33 16.81 22.08 -13.37
C LEU A 33 15.72 21.29 -12.64
N LYS A 34 15.57 21.48 -11.32
CA LYS A 34 14.44 20.91 -10.54
C LYS A 34 13.09 21.53 -10.92
N GLU A 35 13.04 22.83 -11.22
CA GLU A 35 11.85 23.54 -11.69
C GLU A 35 11.52 23.22 -13.15
N THR A 36 12.51 23.04 -14.02
CA THR A 36 12.31 22.68 -15.43
C THR A 36 11.78 21.25 -15.55
N GLN A 37 12.22 20.32 -14.67
CA GLN A 37 11.59 19.00 -14.54
C GLN A 37 10.14 19.05 -14.00
N TYR A 38 9.73 20.17 -13.41
CA TYR A 38 8.42 20.39 -12.81
C TYR A 38 7.37 20.94 -13.79
N THR A 39 7.80 21.37 -14.98
CA THR A 39 6.93 21.94 -16.02
C THR A 39 6.24 20.90 -16.91
N GLY A 40 6.31 19.61 -16.56
CA GLY A 40 5.53 18.53 -17.20
C GLY A 40 4.12 18.35 -16.63
N GLY A 41 3.62 19.32 -15.87
CA GLY A 41 2.27 19.29 -15.32
C GLY A 41 1.22 19.43 -16.42
N GLY A 42 0.82 18.30 -17.01
CA GLY A 42 -0.41 18.25 -17.81
C GLY A 42 -1.53 18.93 -17.01
N SER A 43 -2.32 19.79 -17.67
CA SER A 43 -3.47 20.47 -17.05
C SER A 43 -4.23 19.49 -16.15
N ALA A 44 -4.70 19.89 -14.97
CA ALA A 44 -5.43 19.00 -14.05
C ALA A 44 -6.55 18.20 -14.76
N ARG A 45 -7.10 18.77 -15.84
CA ARG A 45 -8.00 18.11 -16.79
C ARG A 45 -7.39 16.86 -17.45
N MET A 46 -6.16 16.94 -17.96
CA MET A 46 -5.42 15.81 -18.52
C MET A 46 -5.16 14.72 -17.49
N SER A 47 -4.74 15.08 -16.27
CA SER A 47 -4.57 14.11 -15.17
C SER A 47 -5.88 13.40 -14.83
N LEU A 48 -7.00 14.14 -14.81
CA LEU A 48 -8.33 13.55 -14.61
C LEU A 48 -8.73 12.62 -15.76
N LEU A 49 -8.44 12.99 -17.01
CA LEU A 49 -8.71 12.15 -18.18
C LEU A 49 -7.90 10.86 -18.16
N ILE A 50 -6.61 10.91 -17.79
CA ILE A 50 -5.78 9.71 -17.63
C ILE A 50 -6.38 8.81 -16.55
N LEU A 51 -6.70 9.36 -15.38
CA LEU A 51 -7.30 8.58 -14.29
C LEU A 51 -8.62 7.91 -14.72
N LEU A 52 -9.49 8.67 -15.39
CA LEU A 52 -10.78 8.17 -15.88
C LEU A 52 -10.60 7.10 -16.97
N SER A 53 -9.62 7.25 -17.86
CA SER A 53 -9.31 6.23 -18.86
C SER A 53 -8.79 4.93 -18.24
N VAL A 54 -7.89 5.02 -17.24
CA VAL A 54 -7.35 3.84 -16.56
C VAL A 54 -8.45 3.15 -15.75
N PHE A 55 -9.27 3.93 -15.05
CA PHE A 55 -10.43 3.40 -14.33
C PHE A 55 -11.41 2.70 -15.25
N THR A 56 -11.77 3.31 -16.38
CA THR A 56 -12.71 2.74 -17.36
C THR A 56 -12.15 1.47 -17.98
N CYS A 57 -10.85 1.45 -18.31
CA CYS A 57 -10.17 0.26 -18.81
C CYS A 57 -10.18 -0.87 -17.77
N ALA A 58 -9.80 -0.59 -16.53
CA ALA A 58 -9.80 -1.58 -15.45
C ALA A 58 -11.22 -2.09 -15.13
N ALA A 59 -12.22 -1.22 -15.14
CA ALA A 59 -13.62 -1.59 -14.97
C ALA A 59 -14.13 -2.44 -16.14
N SER A 60 -13.67 -2.19 -17.36
CA SER A 60 -13.99 -3.01 -18.53
C SER A 60 -13.39 -4.41 -18.42
N VAL A 61 -12.13 -4.54 -17.98
CA VAL A 61 -11.51 -5.84 -17.70
C VAL A 61 -12.29 -6.59 -16.62
N MET A 62 -12.64 -5.91 -15.53
CA MET A 62 -13.46 -6.48 -14.47
C MET A 62 -14.83 -6.95 -14.99
N TYR A 63 -15.50 -6.13 -15.80
CA TYR A 63 -16.77 -6.48 -16.43
C TYR A 63 -16.64 -7.71 -17.34
N LEU A 64 -15.57 -7.80 -18.14
CA LEU A 64 -15.32 -8.97 -18.98
C LEU A 64 -15.10 -10.23 -18.15
N VAL A 65 -14.36 -10.14 -17.03
CA VAL A 65 -14.18 -11.27 -16.13
C VAL A 65 -15.53 -11.72 -15.57
N TYR A 66 -16.36 -10.81 -15.06
CA TYR A 66 -17.69 -11.15 -14.54
C TYR A 66 -18.69 -11.62 -15.60
N ARG A 67 -18.57 -11.15 -16.85
CA ARG A 67 -19.42 -11.63 -17.94
C ARG A 67 -19.07 -13.05 -18.38
N ASN A 68 -17.81 -13.45 -18.23
CA ASN A 68 -17.37 -14.82 -18.51
C ASN A 68 -17.53 -15.75 -17.29
N PHE A 69 -18.16 -15.29 -16.21
CA PHE A 69 -18.45 -16.16 -15.08
C PHE A 69 -19.53 -17.18 -15.46
N PRO A 70 -19.28 -18.47 -15.18
CA PRO A 70 -20.29 -19.51 -15.31
C PRO A 70 -21.57 -19.14 -14.55
N GLU A 71 -22.72 -19.44 -15.15
CA GLU A 71 -24.00 -19.24 -14.47
C GLU A 71 -24.15 -20.27 -13.33
N LEU A 72 -24.65 -19.80 -12.20
CA LEU A 72 -25.05 -20.64 -11.08
C LEU A 72 -26.44 -21.19 -11.34
N ASN A 73 -26.73 -22.38 -10.84
CA ASN A 73 -28.11 -22.89 -10.87
C ASN A 73 -29.03 -21.98 -10.04
N ASP A 74 -30.31 -21.88 -10.39
CA ASP A 74 -31.27 -20.98 -9.73
C ASP A 74 -31.33 -21.17 -8.20
N ASP A 75 -31.18 -22.41 -7.73
CA ASP A 75 -31.13 -22.77 -6.30
C ASP A 75 -29.86 -22.25 -5.59
N GLU A 76 -28.72 -22.24 -6.29
CA GLU A 76 -27.44 -21.72 -5.77
C GLU A 76 -27.44 -20.20 -5.75
N MET A 77 -28.04 -19.56 -6.75
CA MET A 77 -28.19 -18.10 -6.84
C MET A 77 -29.05 -17.53 -5.70
N ALA A 78 -30.09 -18.26 -5.26
CA ALA A 78 -30.92 -17.87 -4.13
C ALA A 78 -30.17 -17.83 -2.78
N THR A 79 -29.05 -18.55 -2.69
CA THR A 79 -28.17 -18.69 -1.52
C THR A 79 -27.05 -17.63 -1.50
N ILE A 80 -26.74 -16.98 -2.64
CA ILE A 80 -25.78 -15.88 -2.72
C ILE A 80 -26.44 -14.59 -2.19
N LYS A 81 -26.44 -14.45 -0.86
CA LYS A 81 -26.87 -13.25 -0.15
C LYS A 81 -25.85 -12.91 0.93
N ILE A 82 -25.86 -11.66 1.38
CA ILE A 82 -25.05 -11.26 2.53
C ILE A 82 -25.55 -12.05 3.75
N PRO A 83 -24.72 -12.88 4.38
CA PRO A 83 -25.17 -13.76 5.45
C PRO A 83 -25.54 -12.93 6.67
N LYS A 84 -26.73 -13.18 7.23
CA LYS A 84 -27.23 -12.48 8.43
C LYS A 84 -27.01 -13.29 9.70
N ASP A 85 -26.89 -14.59 9.56
CA ASP A 85 -26.59 -15.53 10.64
C ASP A 85 -25.53 -16.57 10.23
N MET A 86 -25.23 -17.48 11.16
CA MET A 86 -24.21 -18.52 10.97
C MET A 86 -24.65 -19.57 9.95
N ASP A 87 -25.94 -19.83 9.81
CA ASP A 87 -26.44 -20.86 8.90
C ASP A 87 -26.47 -20.35 7.46
N ASP A 88 -26.83 -19.09 7.25
CA ASP A 88 -26.61 -18.37 5.99
C ASP A 88 -25.13 -18.39 5.58
N ALA A 89 -24.23 -18.14 6.53
CA ALA A 89 -22.78 -18.13 6.27
C ALA A 89 -22.26 -19.53 5.88
N LYS A 90 -22.78 -20.59 6.51
CA LYS A 90 -22.51 -21.98 6.14
C LYS A 90 -23.00 -22.27 4.74
N ALA A 91 -24.26 -21.98 4.44
CA ALA A 91 -24.87 -22.25 3.14
C ALA A 91 -24.13 -21.52 2.01
N LEU A 92 -23.85 -20.22 2.19
CA LEU A 92 -23.05 -19.43 1.26
C LEU A 92 -21.64 -20.01 1.08
N GLY A 93 -20.99 -20.36 2.18
CA GLY A 93 -19.66 -20.95 2.16
C GLY A 93 -19.62 -22.29 1.40
N THR A 94 -20.59 -23.17 1.59
CA THR A 94 -20.69 -24.45 0.89
C THR A 94 -20.88 -24.25 -0.61
N VAL A 95 -21.78 -23.33 -1.02
CA VAL A 95 -21.99 -22.99 -2.44
C VAL A 95 -20.71 -22.41 -3.05
N LEU A 96 -20.06 -21.48 -2.37
CA LEU A 96 -18.81 -20.87 -2.86
C LEU A 96 -17.68 -21.89 -2.99
N SER A 97 -17.55 -22.82 -2.05
CA SER A 97 -16.54 -23.90 -2.13
C SER A 97 -16.81 -24.82 -3.31
N LYS A 98 -18.04 -25.31 -3.45
CA LYS A 98 -18.46 -26.18 -4.57
C LYS A 98 -18.25 -25.49 -5.92
N TYR A 99 -18.62 -24.22 -6.01
CA TYR A 99 -18.45 -23.41 -7.21
C TYR A 99 -16.98 -23.21 -7.55
N LYS A 100 -16.13 -22.92 -6.56
CA LYS A 100 -14.67 -22.83 -6.71
C LYS A 100 -14.05 -24.16 -7.13
N ASP A 101 -14.56 -25.30 -6.68
CA ASP A 101 -14.03 -26.60 -7.11
C ASP A 101 -14.40 -26.93 -8.56
N THR A 102 -15.58 -26.48 -9.01
CA THR A 102 -16.03 -26.65 -10.40
C THR A 102 -15.34 -25.68 -11.36
N TYR A 103 -15.13 -24.43 -10.93
CA TYR A 103 -14.64 -23.32 -11.76
C TYR A 103 -13.42 -22.62 -11.16
N TYR A 104 -12.42 -23.43 -10.78
CA TYR A 104 -11.24 -22.99 -10.04
C TYR A 104 -10.54 -21.79 -10.67
N THR A 105 -10.27 -21.86 -11.97
CA THR A 105 -9.54 -20.82 -12.69
C THR A 105 -10.33 -19.52 -12.78
N GLN A 106 -11.63 -19.59 -13.03
CA GLN A 106 -12.52 -18.43 -13.14
C GLN A 106 -12.61 -17.71 -11.79
N VAL A 107 -12.82 -18.45 -10.70
CA VAL A 107 -12.85 -17.89 -9.34
C VAL A 107 -11.49 -17.25 -8.98
N LEU A 108 -10.38 -17.91 -9.32
CA LEU A 108 -9.05 -17.37 -9.07
C LEU A 108 -8.80 -16.06 -9.85
N VAL A 109 -9.18 -16.00 -11.13
CA VAL A 109 -9.01 -14.82 -11.97
C VAL A 109 -9.89 -13.65 -11.50
N ALA A 110 -11.15 -13.89 -11.13
CA ALA A 110 -11.98 -12.84 -10.55
C ALA A 110 -11.47 -12.36 -9.20
N TYR A 111 -11.05 -13.29 -8.34
CA TYR A 111 -10.42 -12.94 -7.07
C TYR A 111 -9.22 -12.01 -7.30
N PHE A 112 -8.30 -12.43 -8.16
CA PHE A 112 -7.07 -11.68 -8.46
C PHE A 112 -7.36 -10.30 -9.06
N THR A 113 -8.24 -10.25 -10.07
CA THR A 113 -8.62 -9.01 -10.76
C THR A 113 -9.34 -8.05 -9.82
N THR A 114 -10.26 -8.54 -9.00
CA THR A 114 -11.01 -7.73 -8.03
C THR A 114 -10.09 -7.19 -6.95
N TYR A 115 -9.20 -8.03 -6.41
CA TYR A 115 -8.24 -7.58 -5.39
C TYR A 115 -7.34 -6.47 -5.92
N ILE A 116 -6.75 -6.68 -7.11
CA ILE A 116 -5.89 -5.67 -7.75
C ILE A 116 -6.66 -4.40 -8.03
N PHE A 117 -7.90 -4.49 -8.53
CA PHE A 117 -8.73 -3.32 -8.79
C PHE A 117 -8.97 -2.51 -7.51
N LEU A 118 -9.39 -3.15 -6.42
CA LEU A 118 -9.62 -2.48 -5.14
C LEU A 118 -8.34 -1.79 -4.64
N GLN A 119 -7.19 -2.47 -4.72
CA GLN A 119 -5.92 -1.87 -4.29
C GLN A 119 -5.42 -0.74 -5.20
N THR A 120 -5.63 -0.87 -6.51
CA THR A 120 -5.22 0.14 -7.50
C THR A 120 -5.93 1.46 -7.26
N PHE A 121 -7.23 1.40 -7.00
CA PHE A 121 -8.08 2.58 -6.79
C PHE A 121 -8.29 2.94 -5.31
N ALA A 122 -7.52 2.33 -4.40
CA ALA A 122 -7.60 2.57 -2.96
C ALA A 122 -9.01 2.38 -2.36
N ILE A 123 -9.79 1.46 -2.93
CA ILE A 123 -11.16 1.17 -2.50
C ILE A 123 -11.10 0.23 -1.27
N PRO A 124 -11.77 0.57 -0.16
CA PRO A 124 -11.82 -0.30 1.01
C PRO A 124 -12.57 -1.60 0.69
N GLY A 125 -12.08 -2.73 1.20
CA GLY A 125 -12.74 -4.04 1.04
C GLY A 125 -11.80 -5.22 0.83
N SER A 126 -10.52 -4.98 0.57
CA SER A 126 -9.51 -6.05 0.35
C SER A 126 -9.35 -7.01 1.53
N ILE A 127 -9.67 -6.60 2.76
CA ILE A 127 -9.67 -7.48 3.94
C ILE A 127 -10.69 -8.62 3.81
N PHE A 128 -11.87 -8.36 3.23
CA PHE A 128 -12.88 -9.39 3.01
C PHE A 128 -12.41 -10.42 1.99
N LEU A 129 -11.67 -9.99 0.96
CA LEU A 129 -11.04 -10.90 0.02
C LEU A 129 -9.94 -11.72 0.69
N SER A 130 -9.12 -11.14 1.57
CA SER A 130 -8.14 -11.91 2.35
C SER A 130 -8.79 -12.99 3.20
N ILE A 131 -9.90 -12.69 3.88
CA ILE A 131 -10.67 -13.69 4.65
C ILE A 131 -11.24 -14.76 3.71
N LEU A 132 -11.90 -14.35 2.62
CA LEU A 132 -12.47 -15.26 1.63
C LEU A 132 -11.42 -16.20 1.04
N SER A 133 -10.20 -15.71 0.79
CA SER A 133 -9.11 -16.53 0.27
C SER A 133 -8.72 -17.65 1.24
N GLY A 134 -8.76 -17.41 2.55
CA GLY A 134 -8.50 -18.42 3.56
C GLY A 134 -9.63 -19.42 3.77
N TYR A 135 -10.85 -19.07 3.33
CA TYR A 135 -11.97 -20.00 3.23
C TYR A 135 -11.84 -20.90 1.99
N LEU A 136 -11.48 -20.31 0.84
CA LEU A 136 -11.49 -21.00 -0.46
C LEU A 136 -10.21 -21.78 -0.77
N TYR A 137 -9.03 -21.31 -0.34
CA TYR A 137 -7.74 -21.85 -0.77
C TYR A 137 -6.90 -22.35 0.41
N PRO A 138 -5.99 -23.31 0.18
CA PRO A 138 -5.05 -23.73 1.21
C PRO A 138 -4.16 -22.56 1.65
N PHE A 139 -3.82 -22.54 2.94
CA PHE A 139 -3.17 -21.42 3.61
C PHE A 139 -1.93 -20.86 2.86
N PRO A 140 -0.95 -21.67 2.40
CA PRO A 140 0.23 -21.13 1.72
C PRO A 140 -0.10 -20.42 0.41
N LEU A 141 -1.07 -20.96 -0.34
CA LEU A 141 -1.53 -20.36 -1.60
C LEU A 141 -2.31 -19.06 -1.33
N ALA A 142 -3.22 -19.06 -0.35
CA ALA A 142 -3.97 -17.88 0.04
C ALA A 142 -3.02 -16.74 0.47
N LEU A 143 -2.01 -17.04 1.29
CA LEU A 143 -1.03 -16.06 1.75
C LEU A 143 -0.22 -15.49 0.59
N PHE A 144 0.30 -16.36 -0.28
CA PHE A 144 1.03 -15.93 -1.46
C PHE A 144 0.17 -15.05 -2.39
N LEU A 145 -1.08 -15.46 -2.65
CA LEU A 145 -2.02 -14.70 -3.49
C LEU A 145 -2.32 -13.32 -2.92
N VAL A 146 -2.62 -13.23 -1.62
CA VAL A 146 -2.89 -11.94 -0.96
C VAL A 146 -1.69 -11.02 -1.03
N CYS A 147 -0.49 -11.51 -0.72
CA CYS A 147 0.74 -10.71 -0.78
C CYS A 147 1.04 -10.24 -2.22
N LEU A 148 0.86 -11.13 -3.21
CA LEU A 148 1.08 -10.82 -4.63
C LEU A 148 0.07 -9.78 -5.14
N CYS A 149 -1.23 -9.99 -4.89
CA CYS A 149 -2.28 -9.06 -5.31
C CYS A 149 -2.10 -7.69 -4.65
N SER A 150 -1.77 -7.67 -3.36
CA SER A 150 -1.53 -6.43 -2.62
C SER A 150 -0.30 -5.70 -3.14
N GLY A 151 0.81 -6.39 -3.39
CA GLY A 151 2.01 -5.80 -3.99
C GLY A 151 1.76 -5.22 -5.38
N LEU A 152 1.09 -5.97 -6.26
CA LEU A 152 0.78 -5.53 -7.63
C LEU A 152 -0.23 -4.36 -7.65
N GLY A 153 -1.36 -4.49 -6.95
CA GLY A 153 -2.37 -3.43 -6.89
C GLY A 153 -1.85 -2.16 -6.22
N ALA A 154 -1.05 -2.28 -5.16
CA ALA A 154 -0.38 -1.13 -4.54
C ALA A 154 0.62 -0.48 -5.50
N SER A 155 1.30 -1.26 -6.34
CA SER A 155 2.23 -0.75 -7.36
C SER A 155 1.49 0.02 -8.46
N PHE A 156 0.31 -0.43 -8.89
CA PHE A 156 -0.51 0.35 -9.80
C PHE A 156 -1.04 1.64 -9.17
N CYS A 157 -1.47 1.59 -7.91
CA CYS A 157 -1.84 2.80 -7.15
C CYS A 157 -0.65 3.78 -7.03
N TYR A 158 0.55 3.27 -6.76
CA TYR A 158 1.80 4.02 -6.77
C TYR A 158 2.03 4.69 -8.13
N MET A 159 1.89 3.94 -9.23
CA MET A 159 2.11 4.46 -10.58
C MET A 159 1.09 5.55 -10.93
N LEU A 160 -0.19 5.34 -10.59
CA LEU A 160 -1.22 6.37 -10.74
C LEU A 160 -0.87 7.63 -9.94
N SER A 161 -0.46 7.48 -8.68
CA SER A 161 -0.02 8.63 -7.87
C SER A 161 1.21 9.33 -8.47
N TYR A 162 2.16 8.58 -9.03
CA TYR A 162 3.33 9.13 -9.70
C TYR A 162 2.93 9.95 -10.93
N LEU A 163 2.02 9.44 -11.76
CA LEU A 163 1.56 10.04 -13.01
C LEU A 163 0.67 11.28 -12.79
N VAL A 164 -0.30 11.19 -11.87
CA VAL A 164 -1.34 12.22 -11.70
C VAL A 164 -1.35 12.89 -10.33
N GLY A 165 -0.81 12.23 -9.30
CA GLY A 165 -0.88 12.67 -7.91
C GLY A 165 0.19 13.67 -7.49
N ARG A 166 1.34 13.72 -8.21
CA ARG A 166 2.45 14.63 -7.86
C ARG A 166 2.02 16.10 -7.71
N PRO A 167 1.33 16.74 -8.68
CA PRO A 167 0.96 18.16 -8.56
C PRO A 167 0.03 18.45 -7.37
N VAL A 168 -0.90 17.53 -7.09
CA VAL A 168 -1.87 17.68 -5.99
C VAL A 168 -1.16 17.57 -4.65
N VAL A 169 -0.36 16.53 -4.45
CA VAL A 169 0.29 16.29 -3.17
C VAL A 169 1.33 17.37 -2.87
N TYR A 170 2.11 17.81 -3.86
CA TYR A 170 3.05 18.91 -3.64
C TYR A 170 2.37 20.26 -3.38
N ARG A 171 1.10 20.44 -3.74
CA ARG A 171 0.34 21.66 -3.41
C ARG A 171 -0.21 21.66 -1.98
N TYR A 172 -0.61 20.51 -1.46
CA TYR A 172 -1.28 20.40 -0.16
C TYR A 172 -0.40 19.87 0.98
N LEU A 173 0.71 19.18 0.68
CA LEU A 173 1.51 18.45 1.67
C LEU A 173 3.02 18.74 1.58
N THR A 174 3.44 19.85 0.96
CA THR A 174 4.84 20.17 0.63
C THR A 174 5.80 20.04 1.81
N GLU A 175 5.52 20.69 2.94
CA GLU A 175 6.41 20.68 4.11
C GLU A 175 6.54 19.29 4.74
N ARG A 176 5.43 18.54 4.85
CA ARG A 176 5.43 17.20 5.44
C ARG A 176 6.16 16.21 4.54
N VAL A 177 5.91 16.28 3.23
CA VAL A 177 6.59 15.47 2.21
C VAL A 177 8.09 15.74 2.21
N GLN A 178 8.53 17.00 2.35
CA GLN A 178 9.96 17.32 2.45
C GLN A 178 10.61 16.72 3.71
N LYS A 179 9.97 16.84 4.88
CA LYS A 179 10.48 16.24 6.13
C LYS A 179 10.56 14.72 6.03
N TRP A 180 9.53 14.07 5.49
CA TRP A 180 9.52 12.61 5.29
C TRP A 180 10.53 12.17 4.24
N SER A 181 10.67 12.91 3.14
CA SER A 181 11.71 12.65 2.13
C SER A 181 13.09 12.69 2.75
N GLN A 182 13.39 13.71 3.58
CA GLN A 182 14.67 13.80 4.28
C GLN A 182 14.90 12.66 5.27
N GLN A 183 13.87 12.23 6.00
CA GLN A 183 13.96 11.07 6.90
C GLN A 183 14.22 9.77 6.13
N VAL A 184 13.55 9.59 5.00
CA VAL A 184 13.70 8.42 4.12
C VAL A 184 15.06 8.43 3.44
N ASP A 185 15.55 9.61 3.01
CA ASP A 185 16.87 9.78 2.40
C ASP A 185 18.00 9.43 3.38
N LYS A 186 17.84 9.72 4.66
CA LYS A 186 18.80 9.32 5.72
C LYS A 186 18.85 7.81 5.97
N HIS A 187 17.83 7.06 5.59
CA HIS A 187 17.71 5.62 5.83
C HIS A 187 17.53 4.83 4.53
N ARG A 188 18.09 5.32 3.41
CA ARG A 188 17.96 4.71 2.08
C ARG A 188 18.36 3.24 2.06
N ASP A 189 19.39 2.87 2.80
CA ASP A 189 19.92 1.51 2.89
C ASP A 189 18.94 0.52 3.58
N HIS A 190 17.92 1.04 4.27
CA HIS A 190 16.92 0.26 4.99
C HIS A 190 15.48 0.52 4.52
N LEU A 191 15.32 1.02 3.28
CA LEU A 191 14.02 1.33 2.69
C LEU A 191 12.99 0.19 2.78
N ILE A 192 13.40 -1.04 2.45
CA ILE A 192 12.50 -2.20 2.51
C ILE A 192 11.99 -2.39 3.94
N ASN A 193 12.88 -2.37 4.93
CA ASN A 193 12.54 -2.55 6.33
C ASN A 193 11.59 -1.47 6.83
N TYR A 194 11.80 -0.23 6.38
CA TYR A 194 10.92 0.89 6.71
C TYR A 194 9.51 0.68 6.14
N ILE A 195 9.39 0.26 4.87
CA ILE A 195 8.09 -0.02 4.25
C ILE A 195 7.41 -1.20 4.91
N ILE A 196 8.15 -2.28 5.20
CA ILE A 196 7.63 -3.44 5.94
C ILE A 196 7.05 -2.99 7.28
N PHE A 197 7.79 -2.20 8.05
CA PHE A 197 7.34 -1.66 9.33
C PHE A 197 6.04 -0.85 9.18
N LEU A 198 5.97 0.04 8.19
CA LEU A 198 4.77 0.85 7.93
C LEU A 198 3.56 0.01 7.50
N ARG A 199 3.76 -1.15 6.87
CA ARG A 199 2.69 -2.04 6.42
C ARG A 199 2.19 -2.98 7.50
N ILE A 200 3.08 -3.39 8.40
CA ILE A 200 2.73 -4.20 9.57
C ILE A 200 1.99 -3.36 10.59
N THR A 201 2.44 -2.12 10.79
CA THR A 201 1.84 -1.23 11.78
C THR A 201 0.55 -0.59 11.24
N PRO A 202 -0.53 -0.53 12.03
CA PRO A 202 -1.81 0.03 11.58
C PRO A 202 -1.84 1.58 11.61
N PHE A 203 -0.68 2.23 11.72
CA PHE A 203 -0.60 3.69 11.91
C PHE A 203 -0.99 4.47 10.65
N LEU A 204 -0.57 3.98 9.48
CA LEU A 204 -0.84 4.64 8.20
C LEU A 204 -1.80 3.79 7.36
N PRO A 205 -2.84 4.41 6.78
CA PRO A 205 -3.69 3.72 5.82
C PRO A 205 -2.88 3.20 4.63
N ASN A 206 -3.26 2.03 4.09
CA ASN A 206 -2.55 1.44 2.95
C ASN A 206 -2.50 2.38 1.73
N TRP A 207 -3.61 3.07 1.44
CA TRP A 207 -3.69 4.04 0.35
C TRP A 207 -2.69 5.18 0.53
N PHE A 208 -2.45 5.62 1.76
CA PHE A 208 -1.58 6.73 2.06
C PHE A 208 -0.14 6.40 1.70
N ILE A 209 0.33 5.21 2.10
CA ILE A 209 1.67 4.72 1.77
C ILE A 209 1.82 4.59 0.24
N ASN A 210 0.81 4.07 -0.46
CA ASN A 210 0.82 3.93 -1.93
C ASN A 210 0.96 5.29 -2.64
N ILE A 211 0.22 6.30 -2.19
CA ILE A 211 0.19 7.62 -2.81
C ILE A 211 1.46 8.42 -2.49
N THR A 212 1.99 8.33 -1.27
CA THR A 212 3.12 9.15 -0.82
C THR A 212 4.48 8.58 -1.23
N SER A 213 4.65 7.27 -1.29
CA SER A 213 5.90 6.60 -1.68
C SER A 213 6.54 7.11 -3.00
N PRO A 214 5.81 7.35 -4.10
CA PRO A 214 6.40 7.89 -5.34
C PRO A 214 6.89 9.34 -5.21
N ILE A 215 6.43 10.06 -4.19
CA ILE A 215 6.63 11.50 -4.02
C ILE A 215 7.89 11.75 -3.20
N ILE A 216 8.14 10.90 -2.21
CA ILE A 216 9.41 10.79 -1.48
C ILE A 216 10.46 9.95 -2.24
N ASN A 217 10.22 9.66 -3.52
CA ASN A 217 11.15 8.97 -4.43
C ASN A 217 11.61 7.57 -3.94
N VAL A 218 10.72 6.80 -3.33
CA VAL A 218 10.98 5.37 -3.05
C VAL A 218 10.94 4.60 -4.37
N PRO A 219 11.96 3.81 -4.74
CA PRO A 219 11.93 3.07 -6.00
C PRO A 219 10.89 1.94 -5.97
N LEU A 220 10.22 1.72 -7.11
CA LEU A 220 9.07 0.81 -7.23
C LEU A 220 9.39 -0.63 -6.77
N GLY A 221 10.58 -1.16 -7.09
CA GLY A 221 10.98 -2.51 -6.69
C GLY A 221 11.05 -2.68 -5.17
N PHE A 222 11.64 -1.71 -4.46
CA PHE A 222 11.69 -1.72 -2.99
C PHE A 222 10.30 -1.56 -2.38
N PHE A 223 9.45 -0.74 -2.98
CA PHE A 223 8.06 -0.58 -2.57
C PHE A 223 7.24 -1.87 -2.75
N PHE A 224 7.40 -2.55 -3.88
CA PHE A 224 6.73 -3.82 -4.16
C PHE A 224 7.17 -4.89 -3.16
N LEU A 225 8.48 -5.11 -2.98
CA LEU A 225 9.00 -6.10 -2.04
C LEU A 225 8.61 -5.78 -0.59
N GLY A 226 8.76 -4.52 -0.19
CA GLY A 226 8.37 -4.07 1.15
C GLY A 226 6.87 -4.26 1.40
N THR A 227 6.03 -4.02 0.40
CA THR A 227 4.58 -4.28 0.50
C THR A 227 4.28 -5.77 0.52
N PHE A 228 4.90 -6.56 -0.35
CA PHE A 228 4.71 -8.02 -0.44
C PHE A 228 5.01 -8.72 0.90
N PHE A 229 6.13 -8.38 1.55
CA PHE A 229 6.47 -8.94 2.86
C PHE A 229 5.72 -8.26 4.01
N GLY A 230 5.54 -6.93 3.94
CA GLY A 230 4.92 -6.16 5.01
C GLY A 230 3.44 -6.45 5.22
N VAL A 231 2.71 -6.88 4.19
CA VAL A 231 1.29 -7.27 4.33
C VAL A 231 1.11 -8.70 4.80
N ALA A 232 2.17 -9.52 4.82
CA ALA A 232 2.05 -10.94 5.20
C ALA A 232 1.54 -11.12 6.65
N PRO A 233 2.03 -10.40 7.67
CA PRO A 233 1.52 -10.55 9.04
C PRO A 233 0.02 -10.23 9.22
N PRO A 234 -0.51 -9.06 8.77
CA PRO A 234 -1.96 -8.83 8.87
C PRO A 234 -2.76 -9.80 7.99
N SER A 235 -2.22 -10.22 6.84
CA SER A 235 -2.88 -11.20 5.96
C SER A 235 -2.97 -12.58 6.60
N PHE A 236 -1.95 -13.00 7.34
CA PHE A 236 -1.95 -14.26 8.11
C PHE A 236 -3.17 -14.32 9.03
N VAL A 237 -3.45 -13.23 9.75
CA VAL A 237 -4.59 -13.11 10.67
C VAL A 237 -5.92 -13.24 9.91
N ALA A 238 -6.08 -12.49 8.82
CA ALA A 238 -7.29 -12.51 8.01
C ALA A 238 -7.56 -13.88 7.35
N ILE A 239 -6.53 -14.51 6.79
CA ILE A 239 -6.62 -15.82 6.15
C ILE A 239 -6.99 -16.88 7.20
N ASN A 240 -6.38 -16.85 8.40
CA ASN A 240 -6.74 -17.78 9.47
C ASN A 240 -8.20 -17.62 9.93
N ALA A 241 -8.74 -16.40 9.93
CA ALA A 241 -10.16 -16.19 10.20
C ALA A 241 -11.03 -16.91 9.16
N GLY A 242 -10.68 -16.82 7.88
CA GLY A 242 -11.35 -17.55 6.80
C GLY A 242 -11.21 -19.07 6.91
N THR A 243 -10.02 -19.57 7.23
CA THR A 243 -9.76 -21.00 7.45
C THR A 243 -10.55 -21.54 8.64
N THR A 244 -10.66 -20.75 9.71
CA THR A 244 -11.48 -21.09 10.88
C THR A 244 -12.95 -21.14 10.50
N LEU A 245 -13.43 -20.17 9.71
CA LEU A 245 -14.79 -20.19 9.18
C LEU A 245 -15.06 -21.46 8.36
N TYR A 246 -14.16 -21.83 7.43
CA TYR A 246 -14.28 -23.07 6.66
C TYR A 246 -14.37 -24.34 7.52
N LYS A 247 -13.59 -24.41 8.60
CA LYS A 247 -13.66 -25.52 9.55
C LYS A 247 -15.00 -25.57 10.28
N LEU A 248 -15.53 -24.41 10.68
CA LEU A 248 -16.84 -24.33 11.35
C LEU A 248 -18.00 -24.72 10.41
N THR A 249 -17.88 -24.42 9.11
CA THR A 249 -18.90 -24.77 8.12
C THR A 249 -18.84 -26.24 7.68
N THR A 250 -17.65 -26.83 7.62
CA THR A 250 -17.46 -28.20 7.10
C THR A 250 -17.46 -29.28 8.19
N ALA A 251 -17.00 -28.96 9.40
CA ALA A 251 -16.80 -29.97 10.45
C ALA A 251 -18.03 -30.27 11.31
N GLY A 252 -19.18 -29.58 11.10
CA GLY A 252 -20.46 -29.85 11.78
C GLY A 252 -20.37 -29.88 13.31
N GLU A 253 -20.69 -28.78 14.00
CA GLU A 253 -20.82 -28.65 15.48
C GLU A 253 -19.67 -29.19 16.38
N ALA A 254 -18.61 -29.79 15.85
CA ALA A 254 -17.39 -30.06 16.59
C ALA A 254 -16.54 -28.79 16.62
N VAL A 255 -17.03 -27.76 17.32
CA VAL A 255 -16.25 -26.57 17.66
C VAL A 255 -15.13 -27.01 18.57
N SER A 256 -13.98 -27.35 17.98
CA SER A 256 -12.78 -27.69 18.74
C SER A 256 -12.39 -26.47 19.59
N TRP A 257 -12.07 -26.70 20.87
CA TRP A 257 -11.64 -25.66 21.82
C TRP A 257 -10.56 -24.72 21.24
N ASN A 258 -9.69 -25.22 20.35
CA ASN A 258 -8.69 -24.41 19.66
C ASN A 258 -9.31 -23.33 18.76
N SER A 259 -10.44 -23.61 18.09
CA SER A 259 -11.08 -22.64 17.20
C SER A 259 -11.73 -21.50 17.99
N LEU A 260 -12.31 -21.80 19.16
CA LEU A 260 -12.83 -20.78 20.09
C LEU A 260 -11.72 -19.93 20.68
N ILE A 261 -10.57 -20.54 21.02
CA ILE A 261 -9.41 -19.80 21.52
C ILE A 261 -8.85 -18.90 20.42
N VAL A 262 -8.71 -19.39 19.18
CA VAL A 262 -8.24 -18.56 18.06
C VAL A 262 -9.21 -17.42 17.79
N LEU A 263 -10.53 -17.68 17.73
CA LEU A 263 -11.53 -16.64 17.50
C LEU A 263 -11.58 -15.62 18.65
N GLY A 264 -11.45 -16.08 19.90
CA GLY A 264 -11.37 -15.23 21.09
C GLY A 264 -10.10 -14.37 21.09
N VAL A 265 -8.96 -14.93 20.71
CA VAL A 265 -7.70 -14.18 20.53
C VAL A 265 -7.87 -13.15 19.41
N LEU A 266 -8.45 -13.50 18.27
CA LEU A 266 -8.73 -12.57 17.17
C LEU A 266 -9.66 -11.43 17.59
N ALA A 267 -10.71 -11.74 18.36
CA ALA A 267 -11.63 -10.73 18.91
C ALA A 267 -10.92 -9.79 19.88
N ILE A 268 -10.12 -10.32 20.82
CA ILE A 268 -9.33 -9.53 21.76
C ILE A 268 -8.31 -8.67 21.00
N LEU A 269 -7.62 -9.23 20.02
CA LEU A 269 -6.62 -8.54 19.19
C LEU A 269 -7.28 -7.46 18.32
N SER A 270 -8.53 -7.64 17.91
CA SER A 270 -9.32 -6.62 17.21
C SER A 270 -9.79 -5.50 18.14
N ILE A 271 -10.00 -5.77 19.44
CA ILE A 271 -10.44 -4.78 20.45
C ILE A 271 -9.25 -4.02 21.05
N LEU A 272 -8.06 -4.64 21.09
CA LEU A 272 -6.83 -4.08 21.63
C LEU A 272 -6.51 -2.68 21.06
N PRO A 273 -6.54 -2.43 19.74
CA PRO A 273 -6.31 -1.11 19.18
C PRO A 273 -7.30 -0.07 19.71
N VAL A 274 -8.58 -0.43 19.84
CA VAL A 274 -9.64 0.48 20.31
C VAL A 274 -9.47 0.81 21.80
N CYS A 275 -9.12 -0.17 22.61
CA CYS A 275 -8.87 0.04 24.05
C CYS A 275 -7.60 0.84 24.32
N PHE A 276 -6.56 0.66 23.51
CA PHE A 276 -5.28 1.35 23.69
C PHE A 276 -5.14 2.64 22.88
N GLN A 277 -6.08 2.96 21.99
CA GLN A 277 -6.09 4.21 21.20
C GLN A 277 -5.93 5.45 22.08
N LYS A 278 -6.65 5.52 23.22
CA LYS A 278 -6.56 6.66 24.16
C LYS A 278 -5.21 6.73 24.88
N LYS A 279 -4.62 5.59 25.25
CA LYS A 279 -3.30 5.52 25.91
C LYS A 279 -2.14 5.78 24.93
N LEU A 280 -2.28 5.37 23.68
CA LEU A 280 -1.29 5.64 22.63
C LEU A 280 -1.29 7.12 22.24
N GLN A 281 -2.46 7.76 22.15
CA GLN A 281 -2.57 9.20 21.90
C GLN A 281 -1.93 10.02 23.03
N GLN A 282 -2.19 9.69 24.30
CA GLN A 282 -1.61 10.39 25.46
C GLN A 282 -0.09 10.22 25.63
N LYS A 283 0.51 9.20 25.03
CA LYS A 283 1.97 8.94 25.13
C LYS A 283 2.74 9.50 23.93
N MET A 284 2.03 10.03 22.94
CA MET A 284 2.57 10.61 21.72
C MET A 284 2.44 12.15 21.65
N GLU A 285 1.68 12.74 22.57
CA GLU A 285 1.78 14.16 22.95
C GLU A 285 2.88 14.36 23.99
#